data_AF-Q3T918-F1
#
_entry.id   AF-Q3T918-F1
#
_cell.length_a   1.000
_cell.length_b   1.000
_cell.length_c   1.000
_cell.angle_alpha   90.00
_cell.angle_beta   90.00
_cell.angle_gamma   90.00
#
_symmetry.space_group_name_H-M   'P 1'
#
loop_
_entity.id
_entity.type
_entity.pdbx_description
1 polymer ?
#
loop_
_entity_poly.entity_id
_entity_poly.type
_entity_poly.pdbx_seq_one_letter_code
_entity_poly.pdbx_strand_id
1 'polypeptide(L)'
;NSLGGVISEVHLENLTRLQGLDLSYNSITISIGQSWVPPFQLSYVDLTDCQLGPQFPEWLQFQTQIQVSSMDYCKIAGTIPAWFWNISSSTITYLDLSNNQIGGKLPSSLKFTKLERLQLDSNRFEGPLPTMLPSTLDILYLFNNSFTGQLPIWPHVQLVSLSDNMLDGGLSSTICQWTYLGNLDLSSNKLLGEIPYCLGKSLQNLYILNLDNNHFSGEIPHTIGFLSELRLLQLKNNSFSGEVPLSLKNCTKLLFLYLAQNNLVGSIMLWMGENLQQLLVLHLRSN
;
A
#
# COMPACT_ATOMS: atom_id res chain seq x y z
N ASN A 1 6.20 -18.66 18.34
CA ASN A 1 6.01 -19.98 18.99
C ASN A 1 7.24 -20.86 18.75
N SER A 2 7.41 -21.95 19.52
CA SER A 2 8.56 -22.88 19.39
C SER A 2 8.24 -24.15 18.59
N LEU A 3 7.06 -24.24 17.96
CA LEU A 3 6.76 -25.37 17.08
C LEU A 3 7.59 -25.21 15.80
N GLY A 4 8.26 -26.30 15.44
CA GLY A 4 9.06 -26.42 14.23
C GLY A 4 8.91 -27.83 13.67
N GLY A 5 9.69 -28.13 12.63
CA GLY A 5 9.60 -29.39 11.90
C GLY A 5 8.98 -29.18 10.54
N VAL A 6 8.51 -30.26 9.93
CA VAL A 6 8.02 -30.27 8.54
C VAL A 6 6.56 -30.69 8.52
N ILE A 7 5.72 -29.88 7.87
CA ILE A 7 4.37 -30.27 7.45
C ILE A 7 4.42 -30.62 5.97
N SER A 8 3.75 -31.71 5.62
CA SER A 8 3.63 -32.26 4.27
C SER A 8 2.25 -32.86 4.10
N GLU A 9 1.95 -33.36 2.91
CA GLU A 9 0.64 -33.89 2.51
C GLU A 9 0.13 -34.96 3.47
N VAL A 10 0.99 -35.87 3.95
CA VAL A 10 0.62 -36.96 4.85
C VAL A 10 0.04 -36.48 6.18
N HIS A 11 0.38 -35.26 6.60
CA HIS A 11 -0.15 -34.66 7.82
C HIS A 11 -1.56 -34.11 7.62
N LEU A 12 -1.94 -33.81 6.36
CA LEU A 12 -3.17 -33.11 6.00
C LEU A 12 -4.16 -33.99 5.22
N GLU A 13 -3.71 -35.10 4.63
CA GLU A 13 -4.50 -35.94 3.69
C GLU A 13 -5.77 -36.57 4.28
N ASN A 14 -5.86 -36.69 5.61
CA ASN A 14 -7.05 -37.24 6.26
C ASN A 14 -7.99 -36.16 6.84
N LEU A 15 -7.63 -34.87 6.71
CA LEU A 15 -8.38 -33.75 7.28
C LEU A 15 -9.51 -33.26 6.35
N THR A 16 -10.40 -34.15 5.94
CA THR A 16 -11.44 -33.89 4.91
C THR A 16 -12.45 -32.78 5.25
N ARG A 17 -12.51 -32.35 6.52
CA ARG A 17 -13.40 -31.29 7.00
C ARG A 17 -12.67 -29.98 7.36
N LEU A 18 -11.37 -29.88 7.06
CA LEU A 18 -10.57 -28.71 7.41
C LEU A 18 -11.06 -27.48 6.64
N GLN A 19 -11.31 -26.39 7.36
CA GLN A 19 -11.75 -25.11 6.77
C GLN A 19 -10.81 -23.96 7.14
N GLY A 20 -10.10 -24.06 8.25
CA GLY A 20 -9.10 -23.09 8.66
C GLY A 20 -7.77 -23.79 8.91
N LEU A 21 -6.69 -23.22 8.39
CA LEU A 21 -5.33 -23.65 8.70
C LEU A 21 -4.54 -22.44 9.17
N ASP A 22 -4.18 -22.42 10.45
CA ASP A 22 -3.34 -21.39 11.05
C ASP A 22 -2.07 -22.03 11.60
N LEU A 23 -0.96 -21.74 10.96
CA LEU A 23 0.38 -22.16 11.37
C LEU A 23 1.26 -20.96 11.69
N SER A 24 0.68 -19.76 11.80
CA SER A 24 1.38 -18.48 11.92
C SER A 24 2.36 -18.44 13.09
N TYR A 25 3.43 -17.65 12.93
CA TYR A 25 4.45 -17.41 13.97
C TYR A 25 5.12 -18.69 14.49
N ASN A 26 5.27 -19.69 13.61
CA ASN A 26 6.01 -20.92 13.85
C ASN A 26 7.14 -21.08 12.83
N SER A 27 8.24 -21.74 13.21
CA SER A 27 9.35 -22.04 12.30
C SER A 27 9.14 -23.35 11.53
N ILE A 28 7.89 -23.61 11.11
CA ILE A 28 7.51 -24.84 10.40
C ILE A 28 7.90 -24.73 8.94
N THR A 29 8.53 -25.77 8.39
CA THR A 29 8.75 -25.93 6.95
C THR A 29 7.53 -26.59 6.32
N ILE A 30 6.97 -25.97 5.29
CA ILE A 30 5.83 -26.51 4.55
C ILE A 30 6.36 -27.12 3.26
N SER A 31 6.41 -28.46 3.23
CA SER A 31 6.89 -29.26 2.11
C SER A 31 5.71 -29.98 1.46
N ILE A 32 4.86 -29.22 0.78
CA ILE A 32 3.72 -29.72 0.00
C ILE A 32 4.08 -29.65 -1.49
N GLY A 33 3.85 -30.75 -2.21
CA GLY A 33 4.07 -30.86 -3.64
C GLY A 33 3.12 -29.96 -4.44
N GLN A 34 3.66 -29.36 -5.51
CA GLN A 34 2.95 -28.37 -6.34
C GLN A 34 1.66 -28.91 -6.99
N SER A 35 1.62 -30.21 -7.27
CA SER A 35 0.48 -30.89 -7.88
C SER A 35 -0.46 -31.58 -6.89
N TRP A 36 -0.26 -31.40 -5.58
CA TRP A 36 -1.11 -32.03 -4.58
C TRP A 36 -2.51 -31.40 -4.58
N VAL A 37 -3.54 -32.25 -4.50
CA VAL A 37 -4.94 -31.84 -4.42
C VAL A 37 -5.41 -32.08 -2.98
N PRO A 38 -5.59 -31.02 -2.16
CA PRO A 38 -6.04 -31.19 -0.79
C PRO A 38 -7.47 -31.76 -0.73
N PRO A 39 -7.78 -32.68 0.20
CA PRO A 39 -9.11 -33.29 0.33
C PRO A 39 -10.12 -32.40 1.06
N PHE A 40 -9.85 -31.10 1.14
CA PHE A 40 -10.62 -30.09 1.87
C PHE A 40 -10.60 -28.75 1.12
N GLN A 41 -11.40 -27.80 1.60
CA GLN A 41 -11.46 -26.43 1.08
C GLN A 41 -11.33 -25.46 2.24
N LEU A 42 -10.23 -24.72 2.26
CA LEU A 42 -9.97 -23.68 3.24
C LEU A 42 -10.80 -22.43 2.93
N SER A 43 -11.39 -21.85 3.96
CA SER A 43 -11.88 -20.47 3.97
C SER A 43 -10.85 -19.51 4.56
N TYR A 44 -9.97 -20.01 5.44
CA TYR A 44 -8.92 -19.25 6.11
C TYR A 44 -7.59 -20.01 6.02
N VAL A 45 -6.54 -19.32 5.58
CA VAL A 45 -5.17 -19.83 5.63
C VAL A 45 -4.24 -18.74 6.13
N ASP A 46 -3.51 -19.04 7.20
CA ASP A 46 -2.48 -18.18 7.75
C ASP A 46 -1.20 -18.99 7.97
N LEU A 47 -0.18 -18.68 7.18
CA LEU A 47 1.13 -19.32 7.19
C LEU A 47 2.24 -18.33 7.56
N THR A 48 1.91 -17.17 8.16
CA THR A 48 2.89 -16.14 8.54
C THR A 48 4.11 -16.75 9.25
N ASP A 49 5.32 -16.32 8.89
CA ASP A 49 6.61 -16.80 9.41
C ASP A 49 6.97 -18.28 9.14
N CYS A 50 6.12 -19.05 8.43
CA CYS A 50 6.46 -20.41 8.02
C CYS A 50 7.46 -20.43 6.86
N GLN A 51 8.19 -21.53 6.67
CA GLN A 51 9.08 -21.69 5.52
C GLN A 51 8.33 -22.40 4.38
N LEU A 52 7.64 -21.61 3.55
CA LEU A 52 6.87 -22.10 2.39
C LEU A 52 7.66 -22.05 1.08
N GLY A 53 8.52 -21.04 0.94
CA GLY A 53 9.33 -20.85 -0.26
C GLY A 53 10.41 -21.93 -0.48
N PRO A 54 11.13 -21.86 -1.61
CA PRO A 54 11.24 -20.68 -2.46
C PRO A 54 10.14 -20.56 -3.53
N GLN A 55 9.31 -21.58 -3.79
CA GLN A 55 8.29 -21.51 -4.84
C GLN A 55 6.97 -20.97 -4.31
N PHE A 56 6.18 -20.34 -5.17
CA PHE A 56 4.78 -20.04 -4.85
C PHE A 56 3.99 -21.35 -4.72
N PRO A 57 3.13 -21.52 -3.70
CA PRO A 57 2.37 -22.76 -3.47
C PRO A 57 1.29 -23.00 -4.55
N GLU A 58 1.58 -23.82 -5.55
CA GLU A 58 0.66 -24.10 -6.65
C GLU A 58 -0.58 -24.90 -6.23
N TRP A 59 -0.53 -25.65 -5.12
CA TRP A 59 -1.69 -26.37 -4.60
C TRP A 59 -2.87 -25.44 -4.23
N LEU A 60 -2.62 -24.14 -4.03
CA LEU A 60 -3.67 -23.13 -3.82
C LEU A 60 -4.63 -23.02 -5.01
N GLN A 61 -4.22 -23.42 -6.22
CA GLN A 61 -5.10 -23.43 -7.38
C GLN A 61 -6.35 -24.32 -7.18
N PHE A 62 -6.25 -25.30 -6.27
CA PHE A 62 -7.34 -26.22 -5.92
C PHE A 62 -8.20 -25.71 -4.75
N GLN A 63 -7.91 -24.54 -4.19
CA GLN A 63 -8.62 -23.96 -3.05
C GLN A 63 -9.49 -22.79 -3.53
N THR A 64 -10.79 -23.05 -3.71
CA THR A 64 -11.73 -22.10 -4.32
C THR A 64 -12.52 -21.27 -3.30
N GLN A 65 -12.47 -21.64 -2.03
CA GLN A 65 -13.27 -21.05 -0.95
C GLN A 65 -12.48 -20.10 -0.05
N ILE A 66 -11.20 -19.85 -0.34
CA ILE A 66 -10.34 -19.00 0.49
C ILE A 66 -10.86 -17.56 0.48
N GLN A 67 -11.16 -17.06 1.67
CA GLN A 67 -11.53 -15.66 1.91
C GLN A 67 -10.35 -14.86 2.45
N VAL A 68 -9.57 -15.46 3.35
CA VAL A 68 -8.38 -14.84 3.95
C VAL A 68 -7.17 -15.72 3.69
N SER A 69 -6.13 -15.12 3.10
CA SER A 69 -4.85 -15.77 2.85
C SER A 69 -3.71 -14.88 3.33
N SER A 70 -3.01 -15.32 4.38
CA SER A 70 -1.79 -14.68 4.87
C SER A 70 -0.58 -15.60 4.67
N MET A 71 0.42 -15.11 3.95
CA MET A 71 1.69 -15.81 3.70
C MET A 71 2.85 -14.82 3.74
N ASP A 72 2.82 -13.88 4.68
CA ASP A 72 3.94 -12.96 4.91
C ASP A 72 5.12 -13.67 5.60
N TYR A 73 6.33 -13.15 5.37
CA TYR A 73 7.58 -13.74 5.87
C TYR A 73 7.81 -15.23 5.49
N CYS A 74 7.18 -15.69 4.40
CA CYS A 74 7.17 -17.10 4.02
C CYS A 74 8.39 -17.58 3.21
N LYS A 75 9.38 -16.69 3.00
CA LYS A 75 10.57 -16.91 2.16
C LYS A 75 10.24 -17.28 0.70
N ILE A 76 9.05 -16.94 0.22
CA ILE A 76 8.64 -17.17 -1.16
C ILE A 76 9.52 -16.32 -2.07
N ALA A 77 10.09 -16.95 -3.10
CA ALA A 77 10.92 -16.32 -4.12
C ALA A 77 10.34 -16.63 -5.51
N GLY A 78 10.90 -16.01 -6.55
CA GLY A 78 10.39 -16.20 -7.92
C GLY A 78 9.15 -15.33 -8.19
N THR A 79 8.21 -15.82 -9.00
CA THR A 79 7.05 -15.04 -9.47
C THR A 79 5.74 -15.69 -9.07
N ILE A 80 4.67 -14.88 -8.98
CA ILE A 80 3.31 -15.40 -8.81
C ILE A 80 2.79 -15.89 -10.16
N PRO A 81 2.30 -17.14 -10.27
CA PRO A 81 1.73 -17.67 -11.50
C PRO A 81 0.54 -16.86 -12.02
N ALA A 82 0.42 -16.75 -13.34
CA ALA A 82 -0.62 -15.93 -13.98
C ALA A 82 -2.05 -16.36 -13.63
N TRP A 83 -2.27 -17.65 -13.36
CA TRP A 83 -3.58 -18.16 -12.96
C TRP A 83 -4.09 -17.48 -11.68
N PHE A 84 -3.20 -17.12 -10.75
CA PHE A 84 -3.55 -16.55 -9.45
C PHE A 84 -4.21 -15.17 -9.58
N TRP A 85 -3.76 -14.37 -10.53
CA TRP A 85 -4.31 -13.03 -10.79
C TRP A 85 -5.61 -13.04 -11.60
N ASN A 86 -5.93 -14.16 -12.25
CA ASN A 86 -7.03 -14.29 -13.19
C ASN A 86 -8.22 -15.09 -12.62
N ILE A 87 -8.31 -15.24 -11.30
CA ILE A 87 -9.38 -16.01 -10.64
C ILE A 87 -10.60 -15.10 -10.38
N SER A 88 -11.43 -14.88 -11.39
CA SER A 88 -12.66 -14.07 -11.23
C SER A 88 -13.68 -14.67 -10.26
N SER A 89 -13.66 -15.99 -10.08
CA SER A 89 -14.47 -16.73 -9.09
C SER A 89 -13.91 -16.67 -7.67
N SER A 90 -12.79 -15.98 -7.46
CA SER A 90 -12.13 -15.92 -6.16
C SER A 90 -13.05 -15.35 -5.09
N THR A 91 -13.03 -16.00 -3.92
CA THR A 91 -13.74 -15.56 -2.73
C THR A 91 -12.87 -14.70 -1.79
N ILE A 92 -11.60 -14.45 -2.19
CA ILE A 92 -10.61 -13.73 -1.38
C ILE A 92 -11.06 -12.30 -1.15
N THR A 93 -11.14 -11.92 0.12
CA THR A 93 -11.37 -10.55 0.61
C THR A 93 -10.08 -9.94 1.15
N TYR A 94 -9.18 -10.74 1.73
CA TYR A 94 -7.88 -10.30 2.23
C TYR A 94 -6.75 -11.22 1.74
N LEU A 95 -5.77 -10.61 1.06
CA LEU A 95 -4.54 -11.25 0.63
C LEU A 95 -3.32 -10.52 1.20
N ASP A 96 -2.47 -11.27 1.89
CA ASP A 96 -1.16 -10.82 2.37
C ASP A 96 -0.05 -11.72 1.84
N LEU A 97 0.83 -11.15 1.01
CA LEU A 97 2.06 -11.77 0.53
C LEU A 97 3.28 -10.88 0.85
N SER A 98 3.13 -9.97 1.81
CA SER A 98 4.17 -9.01 2.16
C SER A 98 5.44 -9.69 2.67
N ASN A 99 6.55 -8.97 2.73
CA ASN A 99 7.79 -9.44 3.37
C ASN A 99 8.32 -10.77 2.80
N ASN A 100 8.28 -10.91 1.48
CA ASN A 100 8.82 -12.06 0.75
C ASN A 100 9.90 -11.59 -0.25
N GLN A 101 10.29 -12.47 -1.18
CA GLN A 101 11.27 -12.18 -2.24
C GLN A 101 10.61 -12.33 -3.61
N ILE A 102 9.30 -12.10 -3.70
CA ILE A 102 8.50 -12.28 -4.90
C ILE A 102 8.85 -11.16 -5.87
N GLY A 103 9.23 -11.52 -7.09
CA GLY A 103 9.49 -10.61 -8.19
C GLY A 103 8.52 -10.78 -9.35
N GLY A 104 8.88 -10.17 -10.47
CA GLY A 104 8.04 -10.11 -11.67
C GLY A 104 7.06 -8.95 -11.63
N LYS A 105 6.22 -8.88 -12.66
CA LYS A 105 5.28 -7.77 -12.89
C LYS A 105 3.88 -8.14 -12.45
N LEU A 106 3.16 -7.17 -11.90
CA LEU A 106 1.71 -7.29 -11.74
C LEU A 106 1.04 -7.18 -13.12
N PRO A 107 -0.06 -7.91 -13.37
CA PRO A 107 -0.84 -7.72 -14.59
C PRO A 107 -1.55 -6.36 -14.54
N SER A 108 -1.84 -5.78 -15.71
CA SER A 108 -2.48 -4.46 -15.81
C SER A 108 -3.88 -4.40 -15.16
N SER A 109 -4.55 -5.55 -15.03
CA SER A 109 -5.85 -5.68 -14.39
C SER A 109 -5.86 -6.88 -13.46
N LEU A 110 -6.18 -6.65 -12.19
CA LEU A 110 -6.42 -7.70 -11.20
C LEU A 110 -7.89 -8.14 -11.29
N LYS A 111 -8.17 -9.44 -11.41
CA LYS A 111 -9.53 -9.95 -11.69
C LYS A 111 -10.34 -10.37 -10.47
N PHE A 112 -9.85 -10.12 -9.25
CA PHE A 112 -10.60 -10.41 -8.03
C PHE A 112 -11.92 -9.64 -8.01
N THR A 113 -12.99 -10.28 -7.53
CA THR A 113 -14.33 -9.69 -7.48
C THR A 113 -14.76 -9.29 -6.07
N LYS A 114 -14.06 -9.79 -5.04
CA LYS A 114 -14.37 -9.54 -3.62
C LYS A 114 -13.19 -8.98 -2.80
N LEU A 115 -12.05 -8.70 -3.43
CA LEU A 115 -10.84 -8.30 -2.73
C LEU A 115 -10.98 -6.89 -2.14
N GLU A 116 -10.88 -6.80 -0.81
CA GLU A 116 -11.00 -5.56 -0.03
C GLU A 116 -9.62 -5.05 0.43
N ARG A 117 -8.68 -5.96 0.67
CA ARG A 117 -7.32 -5.64 1.12
C ARG A 117 -6.27 -6.46 0.40
N LEU A 118 -5.26 -5.76 -0.14
CA LEU A 118 -4.11 -6.35 -0.82
C LEU A 118 -2.81 -5.82 -0.24
N GLN A 119 -1.99 -6.72 0.32
CA GLN A 119 -0.65 -6.41 0.81
C GLN A 119 0.41 -7.19 0.02
N LEU A 120 1.24 -6.45 -0.71
CA LEU A 120 2.36 -6.98 -1.52
C LEU A 120 3.66 -6.22 -1.23
N ASP A 121 3.69 -5.44 -0.16
CA ASP A 121 4.84 -4.64 0.22
C ASP A 121 6.05 -5.48 0.61
N SER A 122 7.22 -4.86 0.63
CA SER A 122 8.49 -5.49 1.02
C SER A 122 8.78 -6.76 0.21
N ASN A 123 8.76 -6.60 -1.11
CA ASN A 123 9.00 -7.64 -2.11
C ASN A 123 9.95 -7.12 -3.20
N ARG A 124 10.01 -7.80 -4.35
CA ARG A 124 10.82 -7.44 -5.52
C ARG A 124 9.95 -7.20 -6.77
N PHE A 125 8.67 -6.82 -6.60
CA PHE A 125 7.79 -6.55 -7.73
C PHE A 125 8.33 -5.38 -8.55
N GLU A 126 8.25 -5.48 -9.87
CA GLU A 126 8.80 -4.51 -10.81
C GLU A 126 7.81 -4.11 -11.90
N GLY A 127 8.17 -3.08 -12.66
CA GLY A 127 7.38 -2.60 -13.79
C GLY A 127 6.25 -1.65 -13.36
N PRO A 128 5.33 -1.33 -14.28
CA PRO A 128 4.27 -0.38 -14.02
C PRO A 128 3.21 -0.92 -13.05
N LEU A 129 2.60 -0.01 -12.30
CA LEU A 129 1.43 -0.28 -11.48
C LEU A 129 0.23 -0.75 -12.33
N PRO A 130 -0.68 -1.59 -11.79
CA PRO A 130 -1.88 -2.00 -12.49
C PRO A 130 -2.81 -0.80 -12.77
N THR A 131 -3.28 -0.68 -14.00
CA THR A 131 -4.19 0.40 -14.40
C THR A 131 -5.61 0.19 -13.91
N MET A 132 -6.00 -1.08 -13.66
CA MET A 132 -7.34 -1.45 -13.21
C MET A 132 -7.27 -2.32 -11.95
N LEU A 133 -7.84 -1.80 -10.86
CA LEU A 133 -8.02 -2.52 -9.61
C LEU A 133 -9.46 -3.07 -9.49
N PRO A 134 -9.68 -4.10 -8.64
CA PRO A 134 -11.02 -4.52 -8.25
C PRO A 134 -11.81 -3.34 -7.67
N SER A 135 -13.09 -3.24 -7.99
CA SER A 135 -13.95 -2.16 -7.49
C SER A 135 -14.23 -2.24 -5.99
N THR A 136 -13.96 -3.40 -5.38
CA THR A 136 -14.12 -3.67 -3.94
C THR A 136 -12.87 -3.36 -3.13
N LEU A 137 -11.75 -3.00 -3.76
CA LEU A 137 -10.47 -2.85 -3.09
C LEU A 137 -10.39 -1.49 -2.39
N ASP A 138 -10.27 -1.52 -1.06
CA ASP A 138 -10.21 -0.33 -0.21
C ASP A 138 -8.78 -0.01 0.23
N ILE A 139 -7.98 -1.05 0.52
CA ILE A 139 -6.65 -0.93 1.12
C ILE A 139 -5.61 -1.61 0.23
N LEU A 140 -4.62 -0.83 -0.21
CA LEU A 140 -3.54 -1.27 -1.07
C LEU A 140 -2.17 -0.89 -0.50
N TYR A 141 -1.38 -1.90 -0.16
CA TYR A 141 0.02 -1.75 0.26
C TYR A 141 0.96 -2.37 -0.78
N LEU A 142 1.75 -1.51 -1.43
CA LEU A 142 2.77 -1.89 -2.43
C LEU A 142 4.14 -1.28 -2.11
N PHE A 143 4.32 -0.73 -0.91
CA PHE A 143 5.56 -0.05 -0.54
C PHE A 143 6.77 -0.98 -0.53
N ASN A 144 7.98 -0.43 -0.58
CA ASN A 144 9.23 -1.18 -0.55
C ASN A 144 9.28 -2.27 -1.65
N ASN A 145 9.20 -1.82 -2.89
CA ASN A 145 9.25 -2.65 -4.10
C ASN A 145 10.08 -1.92 -5.19
N SER A 146 10.00 -2.38 -6.44
CA SER A 146 10.69 -1.80 -7.59
C SER A 146 9.70 -1.33 -8.68
N PHE A 147 8.50 -0.89 -8.30
CA PHE A 147 7.50 -0.37 -9.25
C PHE A 147 7.99 0.92 -9.93
N THR A 148 7.71 1.05 -11.21
CA THR A 148 8.13 2.18 -12.08
C THR A 148 6.95 2.83 -12.79
N GLY A 149 7.21 3.95 -13.46
CA GLY A 149 6.21 4.66 -14.26
C GLY A 149 5.29 5.56 -13.44
N GLN A 150 4.25 6.06 -14.12
CA GLN A 150 3.33 7.05 -13.57
C GLN A 150 2.20 6.42 -12.75
N LEU A 151 1.61 7.22 -11.87
CA LEU A 151 0.44 6.82 -11.10
C LEU A 151 -0.79 6.61 -12.02
N PRO A 152 -1.45 5.43 -11.95
CA PRO A 152 -2.74 5.19 -12.60
C PRO A 152 -3.89 5.88 -11.85
N ILE A 153 -5.14 5.62 -12.24
CA ILE A 153 -6.33 6.22 -11.60
C ILE A 153 -7.11 5.14 -10.84
N TRP A 154 -7.22 5.30 -9.52
CA TRP A 154 -7.93 4.38 -8.64
C TRP A 154 -8.97 5.15 -7.80
N PRO A 155 -10.13 5.49 -8.37
CA PRO A 155 -11.00 6.49 -7.76
C PRO A 155 -11.71 6.02 -6.47
N HIS A 156 -11.72 4.71 -6.22
CA HIS A 156 -12.50 4.08 -5.13
C HIS A 156 -11.69 3.73 -3.89
N VAL A 157 -10.35 3.71 -3.98
CA VAL A 157 -9.49 3.27 -2.87
C VAL A 157 -9.50 4.25 -1.71
N GLN A 158 -9.46 3.73 -0.47
CA GLN A 158 -9.43 4.54 0.75
C GLN A 158 -8.01 4.74 1.27
N LEU A 159 -7.16 3.73 1.12
CA LEU A 159 -5.78 3.75 1.59
C LEU A 159 -4.84 3.20 0.53
N VAL A 160 -3.81 3.98 0.20
CA VAL A 160 -2.77 3.60 -0.74
C VAL A 160 -1.40 3.94 -0.15
N SER A 161 -0.53 2.95 0.00
CA SER A 161 0.90 3.16 0.26
C SER A 161 1.73 2.60 -0.89
N LEU A 162 2.45 3.50 -1.54
CA LEU A 162 3.39 3.22 -2.64
C LEU A 162 4.80 3.68 -2.30
N SER A 163 5.10 3.90 -1.02
CA SER A 163 6.40 4.43 -0.60
C SER A 163 7.55 3.50 -0.96
N ASP A 164 8.77 4.04 -1.03
CA ASP A 164 9.99 3.27 -1.30
C ASP A 164 9.88 2.43 -2.60
N ASN A 165 9.61 3.12 -3.71
CA ASN A 165 9.54 2.55 -5.06
C ASN A 165 10.34 3.43 -6.04
N MET A 166 10.19 3.19 -7.34
CA MET A 166 10.84 3.95 -8.41
C MET A 166 9.81 4.68 -9.30
N LEU A 167 8.66 5.07 -8.75
CA LEU A 167 7.61 5.78 -9.48
C LEU A 167 8.11 7.15 -9.93
N ASP A 168 7.73 7.55 -11.14
CA ASP A 168 8.18 8.77 -11.79
C ASP A 168 7.02 9.56 -12.42
N GLY A 169 7.36 10.66 -13.09
CA GLY A 169 6.37 11.64 -13.54
C GLY A 169 5.78 12.44 -12.37
N GLY A 170 4.72 13.18 -12.64
CA GLY A 170 4.08 14.03 -11.64
C GLY A 170 2.67 13.60 -11.28
N LEU A 171 2.14 14.19 -10.21
CA LEU A 171 0.74 14.04 -9.87
C LEU A 171 -0.10 14.76 -10.93
N SER A 172 -0.79 14.01 -11.78
CA SER A 172 -1.74 14.55 -12.74
C SER A 172 -3.02 15.01 -12.03
N SER A 173 -3.77 15.94 -12.64
CA SER A 173 -5.09 16.35 -12.14
C SER A 173 -6.09 15.20 -12.04
N THR A 174 -5.82 14.05 -12.66
CA THR A 174 -6.61 12.83 -12.52
C THR A 174 -6.61 12.26 -11.09
N ILE A 175 -5.62 12.58 -10.25
CA ILE A 175 -5.62 12.19 -8.83
C ILE A 175 -6.84 12.74 -8.09
N CYS A 176 -7.40 13.85 -8.58
CA CYS A 176 -8.58 14.49 -8.01
C CYS A 176 -9.85 13.64 -8.17
N GLN A 177 -9.80 12.53 -8.91
CA GLN A 177 -10.88 11.54 -9.01
C GLN A 177 -10.90 10.56 -7.82
N TRP A 178 -9.87 10.55 -6.96
CA TRP A 178 -9.74 9.61 -5.84
C TRP A 178 -10.54 10.07 -4.61
N THR A 179 -11.82 10.38 -4.79
CA THR A 179 -12.63 11.10 -3.80
C THR A 179 -12.86 10.36 -2.49
N TYR A 180 -12.62 9.03 -2.46
CA TYR A 180 -12.69 8.21 -1.25
C TYR A 180 -11.38 8.15 -0.45
N LEU A 181 -10.29 8.67 -1.02
CA LEU A 181 -8.95 8.55 -0.44
C LEU A 181 -8.86 9.27 0.91
N GLY A 182 -8.50 8.49 1.93
CA GLY A 182 -8.21 8.96 3.27
C GLY A 182 -6.72 9.00 3.58
N ASN A 183 -5.94 8.06 3.06
CA ASN A 183 -4.51 7.98 3.30
C ASN A 183 -3.76 7.72 1.99
N LEU A 184 -2.84 8.63 1.66
CA LEU A 184 -1.95 8.53 0.53
C LEU A 184 -0.50 8.68 1.00
N ASP A 185 0.28 7.61 0.82
CA ASP A 185 1.74 7.63 0.99
C ASP A 185 2.44 7.35 -0.35
N LEU A 186 3.16 8.36 -0.84
CA LEU A 186 3.97 8.32 -2.06
C LEU A 186 5.45 8.63 -1.76
N SER A 187 5.84 8.59 -0.50
CA SER A 187 7.18 9.00 -0.07
C SER A 187 8.28 8.12 -0.66
N SER A 188 9.51 8.65 -0.75
CA SER A 188 10.67 7.90 -1.25
C SER A 188 10.46 7.31 -2.65
N ASN A 189 10.10 8.18 -3.60
CA ASN A 189 9.96 7.84 -5.02
C ASN A 189 10.76 8.85 -5.87
N LYS A 190 10.56 8.87 -7.18
CA LYS A 190 11.18 9.82 -8.13
C LYS A 190 10.15 10.79 -8.71
N LEU A 191 9.06 11.06 -7.97
CA LEU A 191 7.96 11.89 -8.44
C LEU A 191 8.40 13.36 -8.54
N LEU A 192 7.92 14.06 -9.55
CA LEU A 192 8.33 15.42 -9.89
C LEU A 192 7.14 16.34 -10.21
N GLY A 193 7.40 17.63 -10.37
CA GLY A 193 6.38 18.62 -10.71
C GLY A 193 5.62 19.14 -9.48
N GLU A 194 4.44 19.71 -9.71
CA GLU A 194 3.68 20.41 -8.67
C GLU A 194 2.56 19.55 -8.07
N ILE A 195 2.07 19.95 -6.89
CA ILE A 195 0.83 19.39 -6.33
C ILE A 195 -0.37 19.99 -7.10
N PRO A 196 -1.26 19.18 -7.69
CA PRO A 196 -2.41 19.68 -8.42
C PRO A 196 -3.33 20.53 -7.55
N TYR A 197 -3.70 21.73 -8.04
CA TYR A 197 -4.59 22.64 -7.32
C TYR A 197 -5.93 22.00 -6.94
N CYS A 198 -6.41 21.01 -7.71
CA CYS A 198 -7.68 20.34 -7.44
C CYS A 198 -7.62 19.34 -6.28
N LEU A 199 -6.42 18.93 -5.82
CA LEU A 199 -6.24 17.89 -4.81
C LEU A 199 -6.98 18.27 -3.53
N GLY A 200 -6.68 19.44 -2.98
CA GLY A 200 -7.32 19.91 -1.75
C GLY A 200 -8.82 20.16 -1.89
N LYS A 201 -9.31 20.44 -3.10
CA LYS A 201 -10.76 20.60 -3.38
C LYS A 201 -11.48 19.27 -3.46
N SER A 202 -10.84 18.22 -3.95
CA SER A 202 -11.51 16.98 -4.33
C SER A 202 -11.36 15.88 -3.29
N LEU A 203 -10.22 15.83 -2.60
CA LEU A 203 -9.88 14.77 -1.64
C LEU A 203 -10.30 15.13 -0.20
N GLN A 204 -11.58 15.48 0.00
CA GLN A 204 -12.07 16.00 1.27
C GLN A 204 -11.93 15.04 2.46
N ASN A 205 -11.81 13.73 2.20
CA ASN A 205 -11.63 12.70 3.22
C ASN A 205 -10.16 12.47 3.63
N LEU A 206 -9.22 13.15 2.97
CA LEU A 206 -7.79 12.92 3.15
C LEU A 206 -7.33 13.35 4.55
N TYR A 207 -6.87 12.38 5.35
CA TYR A 207 -6.33 12.58 6.69
C TYR A 207 -4.82 12.37 6.76
N ILE A 208 -4.21 11.65 5.82
CA ILE A 208 -2.76 11.50 5.66
C ILE A 208 -2.36 11.82 4.21
N LEU A 209 -1.43 12.75 4.05
CA LEU A 209 -0.72 13.00 2.80
C LEU A 209 0.78 12.98 3.07
N ASN A 210 1.46 11.95 2.57
CA ASN A 210 2.91 11.81 2.65
C ASN A 210 3.55 11.81 1.26
N LEU A 211 4.31 12.86 0.97
CA LEU A 211 5.07 13.08 -0.27
C LEU A 211 6.58 13.25 0.02
N ASP A 212 7.03 12.87 1.22
CA ASP A 212 8.44 13.04 1.64
C ASP A 212 9.41 12.40 0.65
N ASN A 213 10.63 12.94 0.55
CA ASN A 213 11.73 12.35 -0.24
C ASN A 213 11.36 12.09 -1.71
N ASN A 214 10.94 13.14 -2.41
CA ASN A 214 10.67 13.11 -3.84
C ASN A 214 11.37 14.31 -4.52
N HIS A 215 10.99 14.62 -5.76
CA HIS A 215 11.47 15.77 -6.53
C HIS A 215 10.34 16.76 -6.85
N PHE A 216 9.32 16.84 -5.98
CA PHE A 216 8.25 17.83 -6.15
C PHE A 216 8.79 19.26 -6.06
N SER A 217 8.19 20.18 -6.82
CA SER A 217 8.58 21.57 -6.93
C SER A 217 7.37 22.49 -7.01
N GLY A 218 7.62 23.80 -7.15
CA GLY A 218 6.58 24.83 -7.16
C GLY A 218 6.06 25.15 -5.76
N GLU A 219 4.98 25.91 -5.71
CA GLU A 219 4.36 26.35 -4.45
C GLU A 219 3.45 25.27 -3.87
N ILE A 220 3.32 25.25 -2.55
CA ILE A 220 2.28 24.46 -1.88
C ILE A 220 0.92 25.13 -2.18
N PRO A 221 -0.02 24.47 -2.87
CA PRO A 221 -1.22 25.13 -3.33
C PRO A 221 -2.12 25.53 -2.15
N HIS A 222 -2.67 26.75 -2.21
CA HIS A 222 -3.58 27.25 -1.17
C HIS A 222 -4.82 26.36 -0.95
N THR A 223 -5.17 25.50 -1.91
CA THR A 223 -6.28 24.55 -1.77
C THR A 223 -6.01 23.44 -0.77
N ILE A 224 -4.76 23.19 -0.34
CA ILE A 224 -4.48 22.25 0.78
C ILE A 224 -5.28 22.63 2.03
N GLY A 225 -5.49 23.93 2.26
CA GLY A 225 -6.33 24.42 3.36
C GLY A 225 -7.80 23.99 3.32
N PHE A 226 -8.26 23.31 2.27
CA PHE A 226 -9.61 22.75 2.20
C PHE A 226 -9.68 21.33 2.77
N LEU A 227 -8.55 20.67 3.03
CA LEU A 227 -8.47 19.34 3.62
C LEU A 227 -8.75 19.42 5.13
N SER A 228 -10.02 19.57 5.48
CA SER A 228 -10.46 19.75 6.88
C SER A 228 -10.21 18.53 7.78
N GLU A 229 -10.09 17.33 7.19
CA GLU A 229 -9.77 16.08 7.89
C GLU A 229 -8.26 15.82 8.04
N LEU A 230 -7.39 16.66 7.46
CA LEU A 230 -5.95 16.44 7.41
C LEU A 230 -5.33 16.42 8.81
N ARG A 231 -4.66 15.31 9.14
CA ARG A 231 -3.96 15.08 10.41
C ARG A 231 -2.46 15.05 10.25
N LEU A 232 -1.97 14.60 9.09
CA LEU A 232 -0.55 14.52 8.78
C LEU A 232 -0.30 15.06 7.37
N LEU A 233 0.61 16.04 7.29
CA LEU A 233 1.15 16.57 6.05
C LEU A 233 2.67 16.46 6.06
N GLN A 234 3.19 15.61 5.18
CA GLN A 234 4.60 15.31 5.03
C GLN A 234 5.06 15.69 3.62
N LEU A 235 5.86 16.75 3.52
CA LEU A 235 6.41 17.29 2.28
C LEU A 235 7.95 17.45 2.34
N LYS A 236 8.59 16.86 3.35
CA LYS A 236 10.01 17.00 3.65
C LYS A 236 10.87 16.49 2.49
N ASN A 237 12.03 17.11 2.30
CA ASN A 237 13.05 16.67 1.33
C ASN A 237 12.48 16.63 -0.10
N ASN A 238 12.01 17.78 -0.56
CA ASN A 238 11.55 18.08 -1.90
C ASN A 238 12.17 19.41 -2.35
N SER A 239 11.66 20.03 -3.41
CA SER A 239 12.07 21.34 -3.92
C SER A 239 10.92 22.36 -3.89
N PHE A 240 9.97 22.23 -2.95
CA PHE A 240 8.88 23.20 -2.79
C PHE A 240 9.43 24.60 -2.49
N SER A 241 8.82 25.62 -3.07
CA SER A 241 9.23 27.02 -2.94
C SER A 241 8.04 27.92 -2.56
N GLY A 242 8.31 29.21 -2.40
CA GLY A 242 7.30 30.18 -1.96
C GLY A 242 7.01 30.10 -0.46
N GLU A 243 5.94 30.75 -0.02
CA GLU A 243 5.53 30.76 1.39
C GLU A 243 4.61 29.58 1.71
N VAL A 244 4.57 29.18 2.99
CA VAL A 244 3.54 28.24 3.47
C VAL A 244 2.16 28.92 3.37
N PRO A 245 1.18 28.35 2.65
CA PRO A 245 -0.07 29.04 2.37
C PRO A 245 -0.87 29.30 3.65
N LEU A 246 -1.31 30.55 3.83
CA LEU A 246 -2.14 30.98 4.97
C LEU A 246 -3.41 30.11 5.15
N SER A 247 -3.93 29.54 4.06
CA SER A 247 -5.10 28.67 4.10
C SER A 247 -4.89 27.40 4.93
N LEU A 248 -3.66 26.96 5.17
CA LEU A 248 -3.36 25.80 6.02
C LEU A 248 -3.88 25.99 7.45
N LYS A 249 -4.13 27.22 7.90
CA LYS A 249 -4.81 27.53 9.17
C LYS A 249 -6.18 26.86 9.32
N ASN A 250 -6.82 26.50 8.21
CA ASN A 250 -8.12 25.84 8.20
C ASN A 250 -8.03 24.32 8.49
N CYS A 251 -6.84 23.71 8.37
CA CYS A 251 -6.58 22.31 8.71
C CYS A 251 -6.44 22.14 10.23
N THR A 252 -7.50 22.44 10.98
CA THR A 252 -7.49 22.51 12.45
C THR A 252 -7.27 21.16 13.15
N LYS A 253 -7.37 20.04 12.41
CA LYS A 253 -7.08 18.67 12.88
C LYS A 253 -5.62 18.25 12.67
N LEU A 254 -4.77 19.13 12.14
CA LEU A 254 -3.39 18.82 11.82
C LEU A 254 -2.57 18.56 13.10
N LEU A 255 -2.01 17.35 13.19
CA LEU A 255 -1.17 16.89 14.30
C LEU A 255 0.31 16.95 13.93
N PHE A 256 0.65 16.69 12.66
CA PHE A 256 2.03 16.58 12.20
C PHE A 256 2.23 17.38 10.91
N LEU A 257 3.17 18.33 10.93
CA LEU A 257 3.54 19.14 9.77
C LEU A 257 5.05 19.08 9.54
N TYR A 258 5.45 18.41 8.46
CA TYR A 258 6.84 18.26 8.06
C TYR A 258 7.10 18.96 6.73
N LEU A 259 7.79 20.09 6.77
CA LEU A 259 8.15 20.89 5.60
C LEU A 259 9.67 21.08 5.45
N ALA A 260 10.45 20.44 6.33
CA ALA A 260 11.91 20.56 6.35
C ALA A 260 12.57 20.14 5.02
N GLN A 261 13.75 20.67 4.71
CA GLN A 261 14.51 20.31 3.50
C GLN A 261 13.74 20.62 2.21
N ASN A 262 13.31 21.87 2.09
CA ASN A 262 12.72 22.44 0.86
C ASN A 262 13.38 23.80 0.59
N ASN A 263 12.78 24.63 -0.28
CA ASN A 263 13.21 25.99 -0.59
C ASN A 263 12.14 27.01 -0.15
N LEU A 264 11.44 26.74 0.95
CA LEU A 264 10.34 27.59 1.42
C LEU A 264 10.89 28.88 2.03
N VAL A 265 10.22 29.99 1.74
CA VAL A 265 10.59 31.33 2.23
C VAL A 265 9.47 31.92 3.09
N GLY A 266 9.71 33.10 3.63
CA GLY A 266 8.75 33.83 4.44
C GLY A 266 8.96 33.63 5.95
N SER A 267 8.02 34.15 6.73
CA SER A 267 8.08 34.10 8.19
C SER A 267 7.23 32.97 8.75
N ILE A 268 7.63 32.39 9.88
CA ILE A 268 6.75 31.51 10.65
C ILE A 268 5.60 32.37 11.16
N MET A 269 4.42 32.15 10.60
CA MET A 269 3.30 33.07 10.74
C MET A 269 2.50 32.80 12.03
N LEU A 270 2.03 33.87 12.69
CA LEU A 270 1.24 33.81 13.94
C LEU A 270 0.04 32.85 13.86
N TRP A 271 -0.59 32.74 12.69
CA TRP A 271 -1.73 31.85 12.48
C TRP A 271 -1.43 30.37 12.78
N MET A 272 -0.17 29.93 12.68
CA MET A 272 0.18 28.54 13.02
C MET A 272 -0.09 28.28 14.51
N GLY A 273 0.34 29.19 15.39
CA GLY A 273 0.10 29.08 16.83
C GLY A 273 -1.36 29.36 17.21
N GLU A 274 -2.04 30.26 16.50
CA GLU A 274 -3.43 30.63 16.80
C GLU A 274 -4.44 29.55 16.36
N ASN A 275 -4.22 28.94 15.19
CA ASN A 275 -5.19 28.05 14.55
C ASN A 275 -4.85 26.56 14.59
N LEU A 276 -3.56 26.17 14.60
CA LEU A 276 -3.14 24.76 14.60
C LEU A 276 -2.87 24.25 16.01
N GLN A 277 -3.84 24.40 16.91
CA GLN A 277 -3.68 24.11 18.34
C GLN A 277 -3.47 22.62 18.66
N GLN A 278 -3.77 21.72 17.71
CA GLN A 278 -3.54 20.28 17.86
C GLN A 278 -2.15 19.83 17.41
N LEU A 279 -1.32 20.74 16.88
CA LEU A 279 -0.05 20.38 16.29
C LEU A 279 0.92 19.85 17.35
N LEU A 280 1.32 18.58 17.19
CA LEU A 280 2.27 17.88 18.04
C LEU A 280 3.70 18.06 17.55
N VAL A 281 3.90 18.09 16.23
CA VAL A 281 5.22 18.23 15.61
C VAL A 281 5.16 19.24 14.46
N LEU A 282 6.03 20.24 14.54
CA LEU A 282 6.32 21.19 13.48
C LEU A 282 7.80 21.05 13.09
N HIS A 283 8.07 20.61 11.86
CA HIS A 283 9.44 20.41 11.37
C HIS A 283 9.71 21.26 10.13
N LEU A 284 10.43 22.37 10.32
CA LEU A 284 10.72 23.39 9.30
C LEU A 284 12.22 23.54 8.95
N ARG A 285 13.07 22.65 9.47
CA ARG A 285 14.54 22.75 9.34
C ARG A 285 14.99 22.79 7.87
N SER A 286 16.03 23.58 7.56
CA SER A 286 16.69 23.57 6.24
C SER A 286 15.74 23.93 5.10
N ASN A 287 15.10 25.09 5.23
CA ASN A 287 14.37 25.80 4.18
C ASN A 287 15.12 27.09 3.81
#